data_AF-A0A2D6BNL2-F1
#
_entry.id   AF-A0A2D6BNL2-F1
#
_cell.length_a   1.000
_cell.length_b   1.000
_cell.length_c   1.000
_cell.angle_alpha   90.00
_cell.angle_beta   90.00
_cell.angle_gamma   90.00
#
_symmetry.space_group_name_H-M   'P 1'
#
loop_
_entity.id
_entity.type
_entity.pdbx_description
1 polymer ?
#
loop_
_entity_poly.entity_id
_entity_poly.type
_entity_poly.pdbx_seq_one_letter_code
_entity_poly.pdbx_strand_id
1 'polypeptide(L)'
;MSTTNLRDAMQQSSVLSWNLAFAGSACAASYALVSPRFAMGLALGAALEVVNFRSIWSSCERIFFAGEEGMNGAGPAVGAFGVRFILLAVVLFFALQAGIHPAGLLIGLSLIMPAVVLAAWRARPAIDPSAQALPDDDPSWDAWNPWLAREVEPAESDDDANANDEVLS
;
A
#
# COMPACT_ATOMS: atom_id res chain seq x y z
N MET A 1 -10.69 2.01 21.10
CA MET A 1 -10.61 2.01 19.62
C MET A 1 -10.14 3.40 19.22
N SER A 2 -8.88 3.54 18.76
CA SER A 2 -8.27 4.86 18.51
C SER A 2 -8.81 5.48 17.22
N THR A 3 -8.97 6.81 17.19
CA THR A 3 -9.51 7.60 16.06
C THR A 3 -8.74 7.41 14.75
N THR A 4 -7.46 7.06 14.82
CA THR A 4 -6.59 6.71 13.68
C THR A 4 -7.11 5.48 12.92
N ASN A 5 -7.43 4.40 13.63
CA ASN A 5 -7.93 3.15 13.04
C ASN A 5 -9.25 3.36 12.28
N LEU A 6 -10.06 4.33 12.70
CA LEU A 6 -11.34 4.62 12.08
C LEU A 6 -11.14 5.35 10.73
N ARG A 7 -10.15 6.25 10.65
CA ARG A 7 -9.80 6.98 9.43
C ARG A 7 -9.20 6.05 8.37
N ASP A 8 -8.33 5.12 8.79
CA ASP A 8 -7.69 4.16 7.88
C ASP A 8 -8.70 3.17 7.29
N ALA A 9 -9.60 2.64 8.13
CA ALA A 9 -10.71 1.80 7.68
C ALA A 9 -11.67 2.54 6.73
N MET A 10 -11.91 3.84 6.97
CA MET A 10 -12.72 4.68 6.07
C MET A 10 -12.02 4.93 4.73
N GLN A 11 -10.69 5.10 4.72
CA GLN A 11 -9.93 5.32 3.49
C GLN A 11 -9.87 4.05 2.64
N GLN A 12 -9.61 2.89 3.26
CA GLN A 12 -9.62 1.60 2.57
C GLN A 12 -11.00 1.28 1.98
N SER A 13 -12.07 1.50 2.74
CA SER A 13 -13.44 1.25 2.27
C SER A 13 -13.84 2.20 1.14
N SER A 14 -13.37 3.45 1.14
CA SER A 14 -13.59 4.40 0.04
C SER A 14 -12.95 3.91 -1.26
N VAL A 15 -11.68 3.50 -1.22
CA VAL A 15 -10.96 2.96 -2.39
C VAL A 15 -11.66 1.72 -2.93
N LEU A 16 -12.02 0.78 -2.05
CA LEU A 16 -12.69 -0.45 -2.44
C LEU A 16 -14.06 -0.17 -3.09
N SER A 17 -14.80 0.81 -2.58
CA SER A 17 -16.10 1.19 -3.12
C SER A 17 -15.99 1.74 -4.54
N TRP A 18 -15.00 2.61 -4.79
CA TRP A 18 -14.73 3.14 -6.12
C TRP A 18 -14.26 2.05 -7.09
N ASN A 19 -13.37 1.18 -6.63
CA ASN A 19 -12.91 0.07 -7.43
C ASN A 19 -14.06 -0.87 -7.82
N LEU A 20 -14.96 -1.19 -6.89
CA LEU A 20 -16.15 -2.01 -7.18
C LEU A 20 -17.08 -1.33 -8.17
N ALA A 21 -17.25 -0.01 -8.08
CA ALA A 21 -18.04 0.77 -9.03
C ALA A 21 -17.42 0.75 -10.45
N PHE A 22 -16.10 0.92 -10.55
CA PHE A 22 -15.39 0.80 -11.82
C PHE A 22 -15.44 -0.62 -12.37
N ALA A 23 -15.19 -1.64 -11.55
CA ALA A 23 -15.27 -3.04 -11.95
C ALA A 23 -16.68 -3.42 -12.41
N GLY A 24 -17.72 -3.04 -11.66
CA GLY A 24 -19.11 -3.32 -12.01
C GLY A 24 -19.53 -2.65 -13.31
N SER A 25 -19.22 -1.37 -13.48
CA SER A 25 -19.53 -0.63 -14.71
C SER A 25 -18.74 -1.16 -15.91
N ALA A 26 -17.45 -1.44 -15.76
CA ALA A 26 -16.61 -2.02 -16.80
C ALA A 26 -17.07 -3.43 -17.19
N CYS A 27 -17.47 -4.27 -16.23
CA CYS A 27 -18.06 -5.58 -16.48
C CYS A 27 -19.35 -5.46 -17.28
N ALA A 28 -20.28 -4.59 -16.86
CA ALA A 28 -21.57 -4.39 -17.52
C ALA A 28 -21.39 -3.88 -18.96
N ALA A 29 -20.55 -2.87 -19.16
CA ALA A 29 -20.23 -2.34 -20.49
C ALA A 29 -19.57 -3.41 -21.37
N SER A 30 -18.62 -4.16 -20.82
CA SER A 30 -17.92 -5.24 -21.55
C SER A 30 -18.84 -6.38 -21.96
N TYR A 31 -19.78 -6.74 -21.10
CA TYR A 31 -20.77 -7.77 -21.39
C TYR A 31 -21.72 -7.33 -22.51
N ALA A 32 -22.12 -6.05 -22.51
CA ALA A 32 -23.00 -5.48 -23.52
C ALA A 32 -22.32 -5.21 -24.87
N LEU A 33 -21.03 -4.80 -24.87
CA LEU A 33 -20.38 -4.22 -26.05
C LEU A 33 -19.26 -5.08 -26.67
N VAL A 34 -18.68 -6.04 -25.93
CA VAL A 34 -17.47 -6.77 -26.35
C VAL A 34 -17.73 -8.27 -26.46
N SER A 35 -17.62 -9.01 -25.36
CA SER A 35 -17.93 -10.44 -25.31
C SER A 35 -18.03 -10.94 -23.86
N PRO A 36 -18.81 -12.00 -23.60
CA PRO A 36 -18.91 -12.59 -22.27
C PRO A 36 -17.56 -13.08 -21.72
N ARG A 37 -16.69 -13.66 -22.57
CA ARG A 37 -15.36 -14.14 -22.16
C ARG A 37 -14.42 -13.01 -21.73
N PHE A 38 -14.50 -11.87 -22.41
CA PHE A 38 -13.76 -10.67 -22.03
C PHE A 38 -14.28 -10.10 -20.70
N ALA A 39 -15.59 -10.00 -20.53
CA ALA A 39 -16.22 -9.54 -19.28
C ALA A 39 -15.87 -10.46 -18.09
N MET A 40 -15.86 -11.79 -18.29
CA MET A 40 -15.41 -12.74 -17.27
C MET A 40 -13.94 -12.54 -16.90
N GLY A 41 -13.07 -12.28 -17.88
CA GLY A 41 -11.67 -11.96 -17.60
C GLY A 41 -11.52 -10.68 -16.81
N LEU A 42 -12.26 -9.64 -17.17
CA LEU A 42 -12.29 -8.38 -16.43
C LEU A 42 -12.78 -8.56 -15.00
N ALA A 43 -13.88 -9.29 -14.80
CA ALA A 43 -14.42 -9.58 -13.48
C ALA A 43 -13.43 -10.36 -12.62
N LEU A 44 -12.80 -11.40 -13.18
CA LEU A 44 -11.80 -12.19 -12.48
C LEU A 44 -10.55 -11.36 -12.13
N GLY A 45 -10.10 -10.51 -13.06
CA GLY A 45 -8.99 -9.59 -12.83
C GLY A 45 -9.29 -8.60 -11.69
N ALA A 46 -10.46 -7.98 -11.71
CA ALA A 46 -10.88 -7.06 -10.64
C ALA A 46 -11.01 -7.77 -9.28
N ALA A 47 -11.55 -9.00 -9.25
CA ALA A 47 -11.66 -9.77 -8.01
C ALA A 47 -10.28 -10.13 -7.43
N LEU A 48 -9.36 -10.57 -8.28
CA LEU A 48 -7.98 -10.86 -7.89
C LEU A 48 -7.29 -9.62 -7.34
N GLU A 49 -7.47 -8.49 -8.02
CA GLU A 49 -6.91 -7.22 -7.61
C GLU A 49 -7.45 -6.78 -6.24
N VAL A 50 -8.75 -6.92 -5.95
CA VAL A 50 -9.30 -6.60 -4.62
C VAL A 50 -8.64 -7.42 -3.51
N VAL A 51 -8.49 -8.73 -3.71
CA VAL A 51 -7.83 -9.62 -2.73
C VAL A 51 -6.37 -9.21 -2.55
N ASN A 52 -5.69 -8.94 -3.66
CA ASN A 52 -4.31 -8.49 -3.73
C ASN A 52 -4.13 -7.16 -2.97
N PHE A 53 -4.97 -6.15 -3.23
CA PHE A 53 -4.93 -4.85 -2.56
C PHE A 53 -5.16 -4.96 -1.06
N ARG A 54 -6.20 -5.70 -0.63
CA ARG A 54 -6.50 -5.92 0.80
C ARG A 54 -5.34 -6.57 1.54
N SER A 55 -4.64 -7.51 0.88
CA SER A 55 -3.45 -8.14 1.44
C SER A 55 -2.26 -7.18 1.55
N ILE A 56 -2.02 -6.27 0.59
CA ILE A 56 -0.97 -5.24 0.75
C ILE A 56 -1.32 -4.35 1.92
N TRP A 57 -2.56 -3.88 1.96
CA TRP A 57 -3.00 -2.93 2.97
C TRP A 57 -2.80 -3.48 4.39
N SER A 58 -3.21 -4.72 4.65
CA SER A 58 -3.01 -5.35 5.95
C SER A 58 -1.53 -5.60 6.28
N SER A 59 -0.68 -5.86 5.28
CA SER A 59 0.78 -5.95 5.47
C SER A 59 1.39 -4.59 5.79
N CYS A 60 0.98 -3.52 5.10
CA CYS A 60 1.42 -2.16 5.38
C CYS A 60 1.00 -1.73 6.79
N GLU A 61 -0.25 -1.99 7.17
CA GLU A 61 -0.72 -1.70 8.53
C GLU A 61 0.13 -2.39 9.59
N ARG A 62 0.50 -3.66 9.35
CA ARG A 62 1.39 -4.39 10.25
C ARG A 62 2.80 -3.82 10.29
N ILE A 63 3.39 -3.45 9.15
CA ILE A 63 4.77 -2.96 9.12
C ILE A 63 4.88 -1.57 9.75
N PHE A 64 3.97 -0.66 9.43
CA PHE A 64 4.05 0.73 9.87
C PHE A 64 3.49 0.96 11.27
N PHE A 65 2.56 0.13 11.77
CA PHE A 65 1.89 0.36 13.06
C PHE A 65 2.11 -0.71 14.12
N ALA A 66 2.81 -1.82 13.84
CA ALA A 66 3.09 -2.84 14.87
C ALA A 66 4.25 -2.48 15.83
N GLY A 67 4.93 -1.34 15.64
CA GLY A 67 6.02 -0.88 16.51
C GLY A 67 7.31 -1.70 16.39
N GLU A 68 8.39 -1.20 17.00
CA GLU A 68 9.75 -1.78 16.95
C GLU A 68 9.82 -3.19 17.56
N GLU A 69 8.88 -3.59 18.41
CA GLU A 69 8.80 -4.93 19.01
C GLU A 69 8.28 -6.03 18.05
N GLY A 70 7.72 -5.65 16.90
CA GLY A 70 7.10 -6.58 15.92
C GLY A 70 7.93 -6.90 14.68
N MET A 71 9.07 -6.23 14.47
CA MET A 71 9.91 -6.39 13.29
C MET A 71 10.78 -7.65 13.38
N ASN A 72 10.18 -8.81 13.11
CA ASN A 72 10.90 -10.05 12.78
C ASN A 72 11.59 -9.94 11.40
N GLY A 73 12.40 -8.91 11.16
CA GLY A 73 13.16 -8.69 9.91
C GLY A 73 12.31 -8.58 8.63
N ALA A 74 12.99 -8.29 7.51
CA ALA A 74 12.33 -8.21 6.19
C ALA A 74 11.91 -9.59 5.63
N GLY A 75 12.46 -10.68 6.15
CA GLY A 75 12.31 -12.04 5.61
C GLY A 75 10.86 -12.54 5.52
N PRO A 76 10.07 -12.49 6.61
CA PRO A 76 8.67 -12.92 6.59
C PRO A 76 7.79 -12.10 5.64
N ALA A 77 8.05 -10.79 5.52
CA ALA A 77 7.32 -9.91 4.60
C ALA A 77 7.60 -10.30 3.14
N VAL A 78 8.88 -10.48 2.78
CA VAL A 78 9.29 -10.94 1.45
C VAL A 78 8.70 -12.30 1.10
N GLY A 79 8.70 -13.23 2.06
CA GLY A 79 8.09 -14.55 1.89
C GLY A 79 6.59 -14.48 1.59
N ALA A 80 5.84 -13.66 2.34
CA ALA A 80 4.42 -13.46 2.12
C ALA A 80 4.11 -12.87 0.74
N PHE A 81 4.91 -11.90 0.28
CA PHE A 81 4.81 -11.36 -1.09
C PHE A 81 5.09 -12.45 -2.14
N GLY A 82 6.13 -13.26 -1.96
CA GLY A 82 6.47 -14.34 -2.88
C GLY A 82 5.35 -15.36 -3.05
N VAL A 83 4.76 -15.83 -1.94
CA VAL A 83 3.61 -16.76 -1.96
C VAL A 83 2.45 -16.17 -2.75
N ARG A 84 2.17 -14.88 -2.57
CA ARG A 84 1.09 -14.21 -3.30
C ARG A 84 1.34 -14.12 -4.80
N PHE A 85 2.56 -13.81 -5.23
CA PHE A 85 2.92 -13.83 -6.64
C PHE A 85 2.73 -15.23 -7.25
N ILE A 86 3.10 -16.28 -6.52
CA ILE A 86 2.87 -17.66 -6.94
C ILE A 86 1.37 -17.95 -7.06
N LEU A 87 0.57 -17.60 -6.05
CA LEU A 87 -0.88 -17.80 -6.08
C LEU A 87 -1.54 -17.06 -7.24
N LEU A 88 -1.13 -15.80 -7.50
CA LEU A 88 -1.59 -15.05 -8.66
C LEU A 88 -1.22 -15.72 -9.98
N ALA A 89 0.04 -16.14 -10.13
CA ALA A 89 0.50 -16.84 -11.31
C ALA A 89 -0.30 -18.13 -11.55
N VAL A 90 -0.59 -18.90 -10.50
CA VAL A 90 -1.42 -20.11 -10.55
C VAL A 90 -2.84 -19.79 -11.00
N VAL A 91 -3.49 -18.78 -10.40
CA VAL A 91 -4.86 -18.41 -10.81
C VAL A 91 -4.89 -17.90 -12.24
N LEU A 92 -3.92 -17.07 -12.65
CA LEU A 92 -3.80 -16.58 -14.02
C LEU A 92 -3.58 -17.73 -15.01
N PHE A 93 -2.72 -18.69 -14.68
CA PHE A 93 -2.50 -19.87 -15.51
C PHE A 93 -3.80 -20.65 -15.74
N PHE A 94 -4.54 -20.96 -14.67
CA PHE A 94 -5.83 -21.66 -14.80
C PHE A 94 -6.89 -20.83 -15.54
N ALA A 95 -6.91 -19.51 -15.35
CA ALA A 95 -7.81 -18.62 -16.07
C ALA A 95 -7.56 -18.67 -17.58
N LEU A 96 -6.29 -18.61 -18.00
CA LEU A 96 -5.92 -18.70 -19.42
C LEU A 96 -6.23 -20.08 -20.00
N GLN A 97 -6.00 -21.15 -19.25
CA GLN A 97 -6.38 -22.51 -19.67
C GLN A 97 -7.90 -22.67 -19.82
N ALA A 98 -8.69 -21.96 -19.02
CA ALA A 98 -10.15 -21.91 -19.15
C ALA A 98 -10.62 -21.04 -20.33
N GLY A 99 -9.71 -20.45 -21.10
CA GLY A 99 -10.04 -19.59 -22.25
C GLY A 99 -10.52 -18.19 -21.87
N ILE A 100 -10.18 -17.72 -20.66
CA ILE A 100 -10.40 -16.32 -20.25
C ILE A 100 -9.56 -15.40 -21.14
N HIS A 101 -10.14 -14.27 -21.55
CA HIS A 101 -9.42 -13.31 -22.40
C HIS A 101 -8.32 -12.58 -21.60
N PRO A 102 -7.03 -12.66 -22.00
CA PRO A 102 -5.92 -12.07 -21.24
C PRO A 102 -6.02 -10.54 -21.11
N ALA A 103 -6.47 -9.85 -22.16
CA ALA A 103 -6.66 -8.40 -22.08
C ALA A 103 -7.73 -7.99 -21.05
N GLY A 104 -8.80 -8.80 -20.90
CA GLY A 104 -9.84 -8.54 -19.89
C GLY A 104 -9.26 -8.66 -18.48
N LEU A 105 -8.51 -9.74 -18.23
CA LEU A 105 -7.78 -9.95 -16.98
C LEU A 105 -6.87 -8.76 -16.63
N LEU A 106 -6.03 -8.34 -17.57
CA LEU A 106 -5.09 -7.24 -17.36
C LEU A 106 -5.80 -5.92 -17.04
N ILE A 107 -6.86 -5.61 -17.78
CA ILE A 107 -7.67 -4.40 -17.54
C ILE A 107 -8.31 -4.48 -16.15
N GLY A 108 -8.95 -5.59 -15.81
CA GLY A 108 -9.55 -5.80 -14.49
C GLY A 108 -8.54 -5.62 -13.35
N LEU A 109 -7.33 -6.18 -13.52
CA LEU A 109 -6.24 -6.07 -12.53
C LEU A 109 -5.76 -4.62 -12.31
N SER A 110 -6.01 -3.73 -13.28
CA SER A 110 -5.55 -2.33 -13.25
C SER A 110 -6.58 -1.34 -12.70
N LEU A 111 -7.84 -1.75 -12.48
CA LEU A 111 -8.94 -0.84 -12.10
C LEU A 111 -8.75 -0.17 -10.73
N ILE A 112 -7.89 -0.73 -9.88
CA ILE A 112 -7.53 -0.11 -8.60
C ILE A 112 -6.77 1.19 -8.74
N MET A 113 -5.97 1.35 -9.79
CA MET A 113 -5.18 2.56 -9.98
C MET A 113 -6.06 3.81 -10.08
N PRO A 114 -7.07 3.88 -10.99
CA PRO A 114 -7.97 5.02 -11.01
C PRO A 114 -8.79 5.17 -9.72
N ALA A 115 -9.15 4.06 -9.04
CA ALA A 115 -9.85 4.12 -7.75
C ALA A 115 -9.00 4.78 -6.65
N VAL A 116 -7.73 4.40 -6.54
CA VAL A 116 -6.78 4.98 -5.59
C VAL A 116 -6.54 6.46 -5.90
N VAL A 117 -6.32 6.81 -7.17
CA VAL A 117 -6.12 8.21 -7.58
C VAL A 117 -7.35 9.06 -7.22
N LEU A 118 -8.56 8.59 -7.52
CA LEU A 118 -9.79 9.32 -7.23
C LEU A 118 -10.04 9.45 -5.73
N ALA A 119 -9.80 8.39 -4.96
CA ALA A 119 -9.93 8.41 -3.51
C ALA A 119 -8.92 9.36 -2.87
N ALA A 120 -7.65 9.31 -3.29
CA ALA A 120 -6.59 10.21 -2.82
C ALA A 120 -6.90 11.67 -3.17
N TRP A 121 -7.38 11.93 -4.39
CA TRP A 121 -7.78 13.26 -4.81
C TRP A 121 -8.91 13.84 -3.95
N ARG A 122 -9.91 13.01 -3.62
CA ARG A 122 -11.02 13.39 -2.72
C ARG A 122 -10.61 13.57 -1.27
N ALA A 123 -9.64 12.78 -0.82
CA ALA A 123 -9.15 12.79 0.55
C ALA A 123 -8.10 13.87 0.80
N ARG A 124 -7.76 14.72 -0.19
CA ARG A 124 -6.76 15.77 -0.02
C ARG A 124 -7.03 16.58 1.25
N PRO A 125 -6.10 16.59 2.21
CA PRO A 125 -6.22 17.47 3.37
C PRO A 125 -6.20 18.93 2.91
N ALA A 126 -6.93 19.79 3.62
CA ALA A 126 -6.81 21.22 3.42
C ALA A 126 -5.34 21.62 3.64
N ILE A 127 -4.80 22.45 2.74
CA ILE A 127 -3.49 23.05 2.97
C ILE A 127 -3.64 23.92 4.22
N ASP A 128 -2.96 23.55 5.30
CA ASP A 128 -2.94 24.35 6.51
C ASP A 128 -2.01 25.55 6.26
N PRO A 129 -2.55 26.79 6.14
CA PRO A 129 -1.72 27.96 5.92
C PRO A 129 -0.85 28.31 7.15
N SER A 130 -1.10 27.66 8.29
CA SER A 130 -0.31 27.80 9.52
C SER A 130 0.74 26.70 9.71
N ALA A 131 0.79 25.70 8.81
CA ALA A 131 1.91 24.76 8.78
C ALA A 131 3.18 25.54 8.43
N GLN A 132 4.09 25.66 9.40
CA GLN A 132 5.38 26.31 9.20
C GLN A 132 6.17 25.46 8.20
N ALA A 133 6.30 25.97 6.98
CA ALA A 133 7.28 25.43 6.05
C ALA A 133 8.65 25.69 6.67
N LEU A 134 9.41 24.61 6.93
CA LEU A 134 10.81 24.75 7.29
C LEU A 134 11.52 25.49 6.14
N PRO A 135 12.44 26.42 6.45
CA PRO A 135 13.27 27.05 5.43
C PRO A 135 13.95 26.01 4.53
N ASP A 136 14.15 26.33 3.25
CA ASP A 136 14.79 25.42 2.30
C ASP A 136 16.25 25.09 2.71
N ASP A 137 16.86 25.90 3.58
CA ASP A 137 18.21 25.79 4.12
C ASP A 137 18.26 25.25 5.56
N ASP A 138 17.15 24.70 6.08
CA ASP A 138 17.12 24.15 7.43
C ASP A 138 17.99 22.87 7.53
N PRO A 139 19.03 22.84 8.40
CA PRO A 139 19.84 21.65 8.61
C PRO A 139 19.05 20.43 9.11
N SER A 140 17.81 20.60 9.60
CA SER A 140 16.93 19.47 9.91
C SER A 140 16.59 18.62 8.68
N TRP A 141 16.67 19.17 7.47
CA TRP A 141 16.50 18.41 6.23
C TRP A 141 17.58 17.32 6.08
N ASP A 142 18.80 17.58 6.56
CA ASP A 142 19.89 16.62 6.52
C ASP A 142 19.73 15.51 7.56
N ALA A 143 19.04 15.80 8.67
CA ALA A 143 18.72 14.83 9.71
C ALA A 143 17.46 14.00 9.39
N TRP A 144 16.68 14.40 8.39
CA TRP A 144 15.46 13.70 8.00
C TRP A 144 15.77 12.45 7.18
N ASN A 145 15.37 11.28 7.66
CA ASN A 145 15.49 10.05 6.88
C ASN A 145 14.23 9.85 6.01
N PRO A 146 14.32 10.04 4.67
CA PRO A 146 13.15 9.95 3.79
C PRO A 146 12.55 8.54 3.73
N TRP A 147 13.32 7.51 4.09
CA TRP A 147 12.87 6.11 4.07
C TRP A 147 12.15 5.70 5.36
N LEU A 148 12.48 6.33 6.48
CA LEU A 148 11.85 6.07 7.77
C LEU A 148 10.79 7.11 8.15
N ALA A 149 10.71 8.22 7.41
CA ALA A 149 9.85 9.36 7.69
C ALA A 149 9.96 9.85 9.15
N ARG A 150 11.18 9.80 9.70
CA ARG A 150 11.54 10.31 11.02
C ARG A 150 12.96 10.88 10.99
N GLU A 151 13.26 11.74 11.97
CA GLU A 151 14.60 12.25 12.22
C GLU A 151 15.53 11.10 12.63
N VAL A 152 16.77 11.12 12.14
CA VAL A 152 17.81 10.20 12.60
C VAL A 152 18.19 10.62 14.01
N GLU A 153 17.98 9.74 14.99
CA GLU A 153 18.52 9.96 16.33
C GLU A 153 20.05 10.05 16.22
N PRO A 154 20.68 11.11 16.76
CA PRO A 154 22.13 11.19 16.76
C PRO A 154 22.65 9.96 17.49
N ALA A 155 23.57 9.22 16.86
CA ALA A 155 24.27 8.15 17.53
C ALA A 155 24.89 8.75 18.80
N GLU A 156 24.52 8.25 19.98
CA GLU A 156 25.21 8.59 21.22
C GLU A 156 26.70 8.39 20.96
N SER A 157 27.45 9.49 20.94
CA SER A 157 28.88 9.44 20.74
C SER A 157 29.48 8.64 21.89
N ASP A 158 30.29 7.64 21.56
CA ASP A 158 31.04 6.80 22.52
C ASP A 158 31.94 7.61 23.49
N ASP A 159 31.99 8.94 23.39
CA ASP A 159 32.69 9.84 24.33
C ASP A 159 32.07 9.83 25.74
N ASP A 160 30.77 9.54 25.91
CA ASP A 160 30.15 9.47 27.25
C ASP A 160 30.49 8.15 27.99
N ALA A 161 30.94 7.11 27.27
CA ALA A 161 31.40 5.87 27.90
C ALA A 161 32.80 6.02 28.51
N ASN A 162 33.65 6.88 27.94
CA ASN A 162 35.04 7.07 28.40
C ASN A 162 35.14 8.06 29.58
N ALA A 163 34.19 8.99 29.72
CA ALA A 163 34.15 9.92 30.84
C ALA A 163 33.88 9.24 32.19
N ASN A 164 33.22 8.07 32.20
CA ASN A 164 32.97 7.30 33.43
C ASN A 164 34.15 6.44 33.87
N ASP A 165 35.05 6.07 32.94
CA ASP A 165 36.25 5.30 33.28
C ASP A 165 37.39 6.19 33.82
N GLU A 166 37.49 7.47 33.41
CA GLU A 166 38.47 8.41 33.98
C GLU A 166 38.13 8.89 35.41
N VAL A 167 36.86 8.82 35.83
CA VAL A 167 36.45 9.22 37.19
C VAL A 167 36.73 8.11 38.22
N LEU A 168 37.04 6.89 37.77
CA LEU A 168 37.28 5.71 38.62
C LEU A 168 38.75 5.25 38.70
N SER A 169 39.69 5.98 38.09
CA SER A 169 41.15 5.73 38.18
C SER A 169 41.88 6.79 39.00
#